data_AF-A0A2U1PNZ7-F1
#
_entry.id   AF-A0A2U1PNZ7-F1
#
_cell.length_a   1.000
_cell.length_b   1.000
_cell.length_c   1.000
_cell.angle_alpha   90.00
_cell.angle_beta   90.00
_cell.angle_gamma   90.00
#
_symmetry.space_group_name_H-M   'P 1'
#
loop_
_entity.id
_entity.type
_entity.pdbx_description
1 polymer ?
#
loop_
_entity_poly.entity_id
_entity_poly.type
_entity_poly.pdbx_seq_one_letter_code
_entity_poly.pdbx_strand_id
1 'polypeptide(L)'
;MDEDMMTLHNIMPVELAIRREMEYRSQMEVLKNRRLVNLNPLLPSQVHPTSQHALKRKEPSTSGTALGRRSTGFVCKICHITFGTLPHLNQHSETSRHKGNLLQLKKQGKNVSCPFACQLCDISCSSGLVMADHLRGTKHSTMLQDVENAKRARAEEVYAANMY
;
A
#
# COMPACT_ATOMS: atom_id res chain seq x y z
N MET A 1 -48.28 -12.57 -46.98
CA MET A 1 -46.80 -12.70 -46.91
C MET A 1 -46.43 -11.78 -45.80
N ASP A 2 -46.68 -12.23 -44.58
CA ASP A 2 -46.63 -11.39 -43.38
C ASP A 2 -45.73 -12.15 -42.42
N GLU A 3 -44.44 -11.84 -42.54
CA GLU A 3 -43.36 -12.39 -41.74
C GLU A 3 -43.53 -11.88 -40.31
N ASP A 4 -43.96 -12.77 -39.42
CA ASP A 4 -44.11 -12.53 -37.99
C ASP A 4 -42.74 -12.20 -37.35
N MET A 5 -42.44 -10.90 -37.26
CA MET A 5 -41.32 -10.35 -36.49
C MET A 5 -41.59 -10.50 -34.99
N MET A 6 -41.19 -11.65 -34.44
CA MET A 6 -41.13 -11.93 -33.00
C MET A 6 -40.32 -10.85 -32.27
N THR A 7 -41.01 -9.86 -31.71
CA THR A 7 -40.43 -8.83 -30.87
C THR A 7 -40.22 -9.39 -29.46
N LEU A 8 -39.02 -9.93 -29.20
CA LEU A 8 -38.61 -10.41 -27.88
C LEU A 8 -38.11 -9.23 -27.04
N HIS A 9 -39.06 -8.50 -26.44
CA HIS A 9 -38.86 -7.27 -25.66
C HIS A 9 -37.99 -7.40 -24.39
N ASN A 10 -37.50 -8.61 -24.08
CA ASN A 10 -36.69 -8.90 -22.90
C ASN A 10 -35.25 -9.34 -23.24
N ILE A 11 -34.88 -9.31 -24.52
CA ILE A 11 -33.53 -9.65 -24.95
C ILE A 11 -32.78 -8.34 -25.19
N MET A 12 -31.69 -8.14 -24.42
CA MET A 12 -30.81 -6.99 -24.60
C MET A 12 -30.25 -7.01 -26.03
N PRO A 13 -30.48 -5.98 -26.85
CA PRO A 13 -29.93 -5.93 -28.20
C PRO A 13 -28.41 -6.05 -28.16
N VAL A 14 -27.85 -6.85 -29.06
CA VAL A 14 -26.41 -7.15 -29.11
C VAL A 14 -25.60 -5.87 -29.31
N GLU A 15 -26.08 -4.94 -30.13
CA GLU A 15 -25.46 -3.62 -30.33
C GLU A 15 -25.36 -2.81 -29.04
N LEU A 16 -26.37 -2.89 -28.16
CA LEU A 16 -26.38 -2.18 -26.88
C LEU A 16 -25.41 -2.83 -25.89
N ALA A 17 -25.32 -4.17 -25.90
CA ALA A 17 -24.34 -4.90 -25.09
C ALA A 17 -22.90 -4.57 -25.53
N ILE A 18 -22.62 -4.56 -26.83
CA ILE A 18 -21.33 -4.19 -27.40
C ILE A 18 -20.97 -2.74 -27.05
N ARG A 19 -21.93 -1.81 -27.17
CA ARG A 19 -21.70 -0.39 -26.84
C ARG A 19 -21.30 -0.22 -25.38
N ARG A 20 -22.00 -0.86 -24.45
CA ARG A 20 -21.69 -0.81 -23.01
C ARG A 20 -20.33 -1.42 -22.69
N GLU A 21 -19.97 -2.54 -23.33
CA GLU A 21 -18.66 -3.17 -23.17
C GLU A 21 -17.53 -2.28 -23.69
N MET A 22 -17.70 -1.65 -24.85
CA MET A 22 -16.71 -0.70 -25.40
C MET A 22 -16.55 0.54 -24.52
N GLU A 23 -17.66 1.07 -24.00
CA GLU A 23 -17.67 2.24 -23.14
C GLU A 23 -17.01 1.94 -21.78
N TYR A 24 -17.26 0.75 -21.23
CA TYR A 24 -16.57 0.25 -20.04
C TYR A 24 -15.06 0.10 -20.28
N ARG A 25 -14.65 -0.48 -21.42
CA ARG A 25 -13.23 -0.59 -21.80
C ARG A 25 -12.57 0.77 -21.94
N SER A 26 -13.26 1.73 -22.56
CA SER A 26 -12.78 3.10 -22.71
C SER A 26 -12.62 3.81 -21.36
N GLN A 27 -13.59 3.70 -20.45
CA GLN A 27 -13.48 4.27 -19.11
C GLN A 27 -12.33 3.65 -18.30
N MET A 28 -12.15 2.33 -18.41
CA MET A 28 -11.03 1.63 -17.78
C MET A 28 -9.68 2.06 -18.34
N GLU A 29 -9.61 2.31 -19.65
CA GLU A 29 -8.43 2.87 -20.31
C GLU A 29 -8.18 4.32 -19.91
N VAL A 30 -9.20 5.16 -19.76
CA VAL A 30 -9.08 6.53 -19.23
C VAL A 30 -8.57 6.51 -17.78
N LEU A 31 -9.04 5.60 -16.93
CA LEU A 31 -8.53 5.44 -15.57
C LEU A 31 -7.07 4.96 -15.56
N LYS A 32 -6.69 4.06 -16.47
CA LYS A 32 -5.31 3.59 -16.64
C LYS A 32 -4.42 4.70 -17.21
N ASN A 33 -4.90 5.46 -18.17
CA ASN A 33 -4.19 6.61 -18.75
C ASN A 33 -4.09 7.73 -17.75
N ARG A 34 -5.11 8.04 -16.93
CA ARG A 34 -5.02 9.02 -15.83
C ARG A 34 -3.92 8.67 -14.82
N ARG A 35 -3.63 7.38 -14.62
CA ARG A 35 -2.46 6.92 -13.84
C ARG A 35 -1.12 7.11 -14.57
N LEU A 36 -1.11 7.12 -15.91
CA LEU A 36 0.07 7.40 -16.73
C LEU A 36 0.30 8.90 -16.98
N VAL A 37 -0.75 9.72 -17.15
CA VAL A 37 -0.62 11.17 -17.39
C VAL A 37 -0.15 11.91 -16.14
N ASN A 38 -0.30 11.32 -14.95
CA ASN A 38 0.25 11.88 -13.71
C ASN A 38 1.74 11.56 -13.50
N LEU A 39 2.37 10.79 -14.40
CA LEU A 39 3.76 10.34 -14.27
C LEU A 39 4.73 10.88 -15.34
N ASN A 40 4.33 11.79 -16.23
CA ASN A 40 5.29 12.40 -17.16
C ASN A 40 5.15 13.92 -17.23
N PRO A 41 6.26 14.62 -16.97
CA PRO A 41 6.90 15.32 -18.07
C PRO A 41 8.39 14.94 -18.26
N LEU A 42 8.73 14.74 -19.54
CA LEU A 42 10.05 14.78 -20.20
C LEU A 42 10.84 13.46 -20.36
N LEU A 43 10.74 12.92 -21.58
CA LEU A 43 11.78 12.18 -22.33
C LEU A 43 12.80 13.17 -22.94
N PRO A 44 13.87 12.75 -23.67
CA PRO A 44 14.75 11.58 -23.57
C PRO A 44 16.26 11.93 -23.75
N SER A 45 17.11 10.89 -23.64
CA SER A 45 18.49 10.77 -24.18
C SER A 45 19.64 11.14 -23.24
N GLN A 46 20.43 10.16 -22.82
CA GLN A 46 21.74 9.84 -23.42
C GLN A 46 22.45 8.76 -22.59
N VAL A 47 23.17 7.91 -23.30
CA VAL A 47 23.92 6.74 -22.86
C VAL A 47 25.18 7.16 -22.07
N HIS A 48 25.56 6.46 -20.99
CA HIS A 48 26.94 5.94 -20.76
C HIS A 48 27.06 5.13 -19.45
N PRO A 49 28.01 4.16 -19.37
CA PRO A 49 28.15 3.20 -18.28
C PRO A 49 29.30 3.57 -17.34
N THR A 50 29.13 3.53 -16.01
CA THR A 50 30.28 3.29 -15.11
C THR A 50 29.90 2.87 -13.69
N SER A 51 30.66 1.87 -13.24
CA SER A 51 31.13 1.59 -11.88
C SER A 51 30.21 0.93 -10.85
N GLN A 52 30.57 -0.32 -10.59
CA GLN A 52 30.23 -1.11 -9.42
C GLN A 52 30.87 -0.46 -8.19
N HIS A 53 30.06 -0.04 -7.22
CA HIS A 53 30.52 0.14 -5.84
C HIS A 53 29.66 -0.69 -4.89
N ALA A 54 30.31 -1.68 -4.30
CA ALA A 54 29.79 -2.53 -3.25
C ALA A 54 29.55 -1.70 -1.99
N LEU A 55 28.29 -1.47 -1.63
CA LEU A 55 27.93 -0.97 -0.31
C LEU A 55 27.44 -2.12 0.56
N LYS A 56 28.32 -2.44 1.52
CA LYS A 56 28.10 -3.31 2.67
C LYS A 56 26.70 -3.12 3.25
N ARG A 57 25.92 -4.20 3.25
CA ARG A 57 24.72 -4.37 4.06
C ARG A 57 25.11 -4.26 5.53
N LYS A 58 24.57 -3.26 6.23
CA LYS A 58 24.51 -3.24 7.69
C LYS A 58 23.12 -3.75 8.06
N GLU A 59 23.08 -4.93 8.66
CA GLU A 59 21.88 -5.57 9.17
C GLU A 59 21.23 -4.70 10.26
N PRO A 60 19.90 -4.46 10.24
CA PRO A 60 19.20 -3.95 11.40
C PRO A 60 18.87 -5.13 12.33
N SER A 61 19.81 -5.42 13.22
CA SER A 61 19.53 -6.16 14.45
C SER A 61 18.78 -5.25 15.40
N THR A 62 17.50 -5.50 15.64
CA THR A 62 16.81 -5.00 16.84
C THR A 62 16.00 -6.12 17.47
N SER A 63 16.72 -7.03 18.13
CA SER A 63 16.21 -7.76 19.28
C SER A 63 16.43 -6.90 20.53
N GLY A 64 15.34 -6.40 21.12
CA GLY A 64 15.38 -5.56 22.31
C GLY A 64 13.99 -5.43 22.93
N THR A 65 13.69 -6.40 23.80
CA THR A 65 12.87 -6.35 25.03
C THR A 65 11.50 -5.63 25.07
N ALA A 66 10.52 -6.43 25.52
CA ALA A 66 9.15 -6.08 25.83
C ALA A 66 9.04 -5.07 26.98
N LEU A 67 8.63 -3.85 26.65
CA LEU A 67 7.79 -2.99 27.47
C LEU A 67 6.76 -2.43 26.50
N GLY A 68 5.46 -2.49 26.83
CA GLY A 68 4.32 -2.15 25.98
C GLY A 68 4.29 -0.71 25.47
N ARG A 69 5.26 -0.35 24.62
CA ARG A 69 5.37 0.91 23.91
C ARG A 69 4.61 0.73 22.61
N ARG A 70 3.54 1.52 22.44
CA ARG A 70 2.81 1.60 21.16
C ARG A 70 3.79 2.10 20.09
N SER A 71 4.15 1.22 19.17
CA SER A 71 5.07 1.53 18.07
C SER A 71 4.29 2.12 16.90
N THR A 72 4.82 3.15 16.25
CA THR A 72 4.17 3.85 15.11
C THR A 72 4.64 3.31 13.76
N GLY A 73 5.17 2.09 13.71
CA GLY A 73 5.73 1.50 12.50
C GLY A 73 4.69 0.76 11.65
N PHE A 74 5.17 0.25 10.53
CA PHE A 74 4.41 -0.53 9.56
C PHE A 74 5.05 -1.90 9.39
N VAL A 75 4.25 -2.95 9.33
CA VAL A 75 4.74 -4.32 9.19
C VAL A 75 4.24 -4.92 7.89
N CYS A 76 5.14 -5.54 7.13
CA CYS A 76 4.77 -6.45 6.05
C CYS A 76 4.63 -7.86 6.62
N LYS A 77 3.43 -8.42 6.64
CA LYS A 77 3.12 -9.77 7.16
C LYS A 77 3.68 -10.89 6.29
N ILE A 78 4.04 -10.60 5.04
CA ILE A 78 4.58 -11.58 4.10
C ILE A 78 6.09 -11.72 4.26
N CYS A 79 6.77 -10.59 4.47
CA CYS A 79 8.23 -10.56 4.58
C CYS A 79 8.70 -10.45 6.03
N HIS A 80 7.79 -10.22 6.97
CA HIS A 80 8.05 -9.95 8.39
C HIS A 80 9.06 -8.81 8.60
N ILE A 81 8.98 -7.78 7.76
CA ILE A 81 9.83 -6.57 7.83
C ILE A 81 9.03 -5.42 8.41
N THR A 82 9.65 -4.65 9.30
CA THR A 82 9.10 -3.43 9.87
C THR A 82 9.71 -2.19 9.22
N PHE A 83 8.88 -1.20 8.93
CA PHE A 83 9.25 0.08 8.34
C PHE A 83 8.84 1.22 9.27
N GLY A 84 9.69 2.24 9.40
CA GLY A 84 9.38 3.44 10.18
C GLY A 84 8.54 4.47 9.42
N THR A 85 8.48 4.37 8.08
CA THR A 85 7.78 5.35 7.24
C THR A 85 6.99 4.67 6.14
N LEU A 86 5.88 5.29 5.73
CA LEU A 86 5.00 4.78 4.68
C LEU A 86 5.70 4.69 3.30
N PRO A 87 6.53 5.64 2.86
CA PRO A 87 7.18 5.54 1.54
C PRO A 87 8.07 4.30 1.42
N HIS A 88 8.81 3.93 2.47
CA HIS A 88 9.63 2.72 2.46
C HIS A 88 8.78 1.44 2.40
N LEU A 89 7.62 1.43 3.07
CA LEU A 89 6.66 0.33 2.94
C LEU A 89 6.13 0.21 1.49
N ASN A 90 5.78 1.34 0.88
CA ASN A 90 5.27 1.38 -0.49
C ASN A 90 6.34 0.88 -1.47
N GLN A 91 7.56 1.39 -1.36
CA GLN A 91 8.69 0.94 -2.15
C GLN A 91 8.95 -0.57 -1.94
N HIS A 92 8.88 -1.05 -0.71
CA HIS A 92 9.00 -2.48 -0.41
C HIS A 92 7.96 -3.33 -1.14
N SER A 93 6.70 -2.87 -1.19
CA SER A 93 5.60 -3.59 -1.87
C SER A 93 5.86 -3.82 -3.36
N GLU A 94 6.67 -2.96 -3.97
CA GLU A 94 7.00 -3.02 -5.40
C GLU A 94 8.21 -3.91 -5.70
N THR A 95 8.97 -4.31 -4.68
CA THR A 95 10.18 -5.15 -4.86
C THR A 95 9.86 -6.50 -5.46
N SER A 96 10.78 -7.00 -6.31
CA SER A 96 10.69 -8.33 -6.91
C SER A 96 10.61 -9.44 -5.85
N ARG A 97 11.30 -9.28 -4.73
CA ARG A 97 11.26 -10.21 -3.59
C ARG A 97 9.87 -10.30 -2.97
N HIS A 98 9.22 -9.16 -2.69
CA HIS A 98 7.87 -9.15 -2.14
C HIS A 98 6.87 -9.80 -3.11
N LYS A 99 6.94 -9.43 -4.39
CA LYS A 99 6.10 -10.01 -5.45
C LYS A 99 6.32 -11.52 -5.61
N GLY A 100 7.57 -11.98 -5.54
CA GLY A 100 7.93 -13.40 -5.57
C GLY A 100 7.31 -14.19 -4.41
N ASN A 101 7.43 -13.68 -3.18
CA ASN A 101 6.82 -14.29 -2.00
C ASN A 101 5.28 -14.33 -2.10
N LEU A 102 4.66 -13.25 -2.59
CA LEU A 102 3.22 -13.18 -2.86
C LEU A 102 2.77 -14.27 -3.84
N LEU A 103 3.49 -14.44 -4.95
CA LEU A 103 3.18 -15.47 -5.95
C LEU A 103 3.36 -16.88 -5.38
N GLN A 104 4.39 -17.10 -4.56
CA GLN A 104 4.61 -18.39 -3.92
C GLN A 104 3.50 -18.76 -2.94
N LEU A 105 3.05 -17.80 -2.12
CA LEU A 105 1.91 -18.00 -1.22
C LEU A 105 0.62 -18.32 -2.00
N LYS A 106 0.37 -17.61 -3.10
CA LYS A 106 -0.77 -17.91 -3.98
C LYS A 106 -0.72 -19.33 -4.55
N LYS A 107 0.45 -19.81 -4.98
CA LYS A 107 0.64 -21.19 -5.46
C LYS A 107 0.36 -22.24 -4.37
N GLN A 108 0.62 -21.90 -3.10
CA GLN A 108 0.32 -22.75 -1.95
C GLN A 108 -1.15 -22.67 -1.49
N GLY A 109 -2.02 -21.98 -2.23
CA GLY A 109 -3.41 -21.77 -1.83
C GLY A 109 -3.60 -20.78 -0.67
N LYS A 110 -2.53 -20.09 -0.23
CA LYS A 110 -2.60 -19.08 0.83
C LYS A 110 -2.90 -17.72 0.20
N ASN A 111 -4.11 -17.22 0.42
CA ASN A 111 -4.51 -15.89 -0.03
C ASN A 111 -4.26 -14.85 1.06
N VAL A 112 -3.33 -13.91 0.81
CA VAL A 112 -3.05 -12.79 1.72
C VAL A 112 -3.62 -11.51 1.08
N SER A 113 -4.84 -11.16 1.46
CA SER A 113 -5.52 -9.95 0.97
C SER A 113 -4.98 -8.66 1.62
N CYS A 114 -4.50 -8.74 2.87
CA CYS A 114 -4.03 -7.60 3.65
C CYS A 114 -2.58 -7.81 4.13
N PRO A 115 -1.57 -7.59 3.26
CA PRO A 115 -0.17 -7.88 3.57
C PRO A 115 0.46 -6.85 4.52
N PHE A 116 -0.13 -5.68 4.71
CA PHE A 116 0.45 -4.61 5.52
C PHE A 116 -0.33 -4.38 6.80
N ALA A 117 0.35 -4.00 7.88
CA ALA A 117 -0.28 -3.66 9.17
C ALA A 117 0.31 -2.39 9.77
N CYS A 118 -0.54 -1.58 10.39
CA CYS A 118 -0.13 -0.46 11.24
C CYS A 118 0.07 -0.94 12.67
N GLN A 119 1.23 -0.71 13.27
CA GLN A 119 1.52 -1.13 14.64
C GLN A 119 0.81 -0.30 15.71
N LEU A 120 0.38 0.92 15.37
CA LEU A 120 -0.32 1.78 16.32
C LEU A 120 -1.78 1.35 16.49
N CYS A 121 -2.43 1.01 15.38
CA CYS A 121 -3.86 0.72 15.34
C CYS A 121 -4.18 -0.78 15.21
N ASP A 122 -3.16 -1.62 14.97
CA ASP A 122 -3.28 -3.04 14.62
C ASP A 122 -4.23 -3.33 13.44
N ILE A 123 -4.39 -2.35 12.55
CA ILE A 123 -5.23 -2.45 11.35
C ILE A 123 -4.41 -2.99 10.19
N SER A 124 -5.00 -3.94 9.47
CA SER A 124 -4.39 -4.54 8.28
C SER A 124 -4.91 -3.85 7.01
N CYS A 125 -4.01 -3.52 6.09
CA CYS A 125 -4.32 -2.85 4.83
C CYS A 125 -3.86 -3.70 3.64
N SER A 126 -4.63 -3.63 2.57
CA SER A 126 -4.38 -4.37 1.32
C SER A 126 -3.26 -3.77 0.47
N SER A 127 -3.05 -2.45 0.57
CA SER A 127 -2.04 -1.75 -0.21
C SER A 127 -1.50 -0.53 0.53
N GLY A 128 -0.42 0.03 -0.03
CA GLY A 128 0.15 1.30 0.40
C GLY A 128 -0.81 2.49 0.34
N LEU A 129 -1.70 2.50 -0.67
CA LEU A 129 -2.72 3.55 -0.81
C LEU A 129 -3.76 3.48 0.31
N VAL A 130 -4.28 2.28 0.58
CA VAL A 130 -5.22 2.07 1.70
C VAL A 130 -4.58 2.41 3.04
N MET A 131 -3.28 2.10 3.19
CA MET A 131 -2.52 2.51 4.38
C MET A 131 -2.40 4.04 4.46
N ALA A 132 -2.14 4.73 3.34
CA ALA A 132 -2.11 6.20 3.31
C ALA A 132 -3.45 6.81 3.75
N ASP A 133 -4.56 6.24 3.29
CA ASP A 133 -5.91 6.69 3.66
C ASP A 133 -6.19 6.43 5.14
N HIS A 134 -5.78 5.25 5.64
CA HIS A 134 -5.85 4.92 7.06
C HIS A 134 -5.11 5.95 7.93
N LEU A 135 -3.90 6.37 7.54
CA LEU A 135 -3.10 7.34 8.28
C LEU A 135 -3.76 8.73 8.36
N ARG A 136 -4.56 9.10 7.35
CA ARG A 136 -5.33 10.36 7.36
C ARG A 136 -6.63 10.26 8.14
N GLY A 137 -6.99 9.07 8.62
CA GLY A 137 -8.22 8.83 9.38
C GLY A 137 -8.14 9.38 10.81
N THR A 138 -9.26 9.89 11.29
CA THR A 138 -9.40 10.48 12.65
C THR A 138 -8.96 9.53 13.76
N LYS A 139 -9.28 8.23 13.64
CA LYS A 139 -8.86 7.20 14.61
C LYS A 139 -7.34 7.07 14.70
N HIS A 140 -6.64 7.14 13.56
CA HIS A 140 -5.18 7.05 13.58
C HIS A 140 -4.57 8.31 14.21
N SER A 141 -5.04 9.49 13.80
CA SER A 141 -4.54 10.78 14.30
C SER A 141 -4.74 10.95 15.81
N THR A 142 -5.90 10.56 16.34
CA THR A 142 -6.18 10.60 17.79
C THR A 142 -5.23 9.69 18.57
N MET A 143 -5.08 8.44 18.14
CA MET A 143 -4.13 7.51 18.79
C MET A 143 -2.68 7.98 18.70
N LEU A 144 -2.28 8.62 17.59
CA LEU A 144 -0.94 9.20 17.47
C LEU A 144 -0.72 10.33 18.47
N GLN A 145 -1.71 11.21 18.63
CA GLN A 145 -1.65 12.33 19.55
C GLN A 145 -1.55 11.85 21.00
N ASP A 146 -2.33 10.84 21.39
CA ASP A 146 -2.27 10.25 22.73
C ASP A 146 -0.87 9.68 23.02
N VAL A 147 -0.28 8.99 22.04
CA VAL A 147 1.08 8.45 22.18
C VAL A 147 2.11 9.57 22.33
N GLU A 148 1.98 10.66 21.59
CA GLU A 148 2.92 11.78 21.69
C GLU A 148 2.77 12.54 23.01
N ASN A 149 1.55 12.76 23.47
CA ASN A 149 1.26 13.37 24.77
C ASN A 149 1.84 12.52 25.91
N ALA A 150 1.65 11.19 25.85
CA ALA A 150 2.21 10.27 26.84
C ALA A 150 3.74 10.25 26.83
N LYS A 151 4.39 10.40 25.67
CA LYS A 151 5.85 10.52 25.59
C LYS A 151 6.35 11.81 26.22
N ARG A 152 5.64 12.93 25.99
CA ARG A 152 5.98 14.23 26.57
C ARG A 152 5.87 14.21 28.09
N ALA A 153 4.74 13.72 28.62
CA ALA A 153 4.54 13.61 30.07
C ALA A 153 5.66 12.78 30.74
N ARG A 154 6.04 11.65 30.14
CA ARG A 154 7.17 10.84 30.63
C ARG A 154 8.52 11.55 30.55
N ALA A 155 8.75 12.35 29.51
CA ALA A 155 10.00 13.11 29.39
C ALA A 155 10.09 14.22 30.46
N GLU A 156 8.97 14.86 30.77
CA GLU A 156 8.85 15.87 31.83
C GLU A 156 9.05 15.24 33.22
N GLU A 157 8.45 14.07 33.50
CA GLU A 157 8.67 13.31 34.74
C GLU A 157 10.14 12.92 34.93
N VAL A 158 10.79 12.42 33.87
CA VAL A 158 12.21 12.04 33.92
C VAL A 158 13.11 13.25 34.13
N TYR A 159 12.81 14.38 33.50
CA TYR A 159 13.55 15.62 33.70
C TYR A 159 13.41 16.12 35.15
N ALA A 160 12.19 16.12 35.70
CA ALA A 160 11.94 16.51 37.08
C ALA A 160 12.64 15.58 38.09
N ALA A 161 12.66 14.27 37.84
CA ALA A 161 13.33 13.29 38.70
C ALA A 161 14.86 13.41 38.70
N ASN A 162 15.47 13.96 37.65
CA ASN A 162 16.92 14.14 37.55
C ASN A 162 17.41 15.50 38.07
N MET A 163 16.50 16.41 38.47
CA MET A 163 16.85 17.71 39.06
C MET A 163 16.93 17.69 40.59
N TYR A 164 16.58 16.57 41.23
CA TYR A 164 16.70 16.32 42.67
C TYR A 164 17.68 15.17 42.92
#